data_AF-A0A9K3M6A2-F1
#
_entry.id   AF-A0A9K3M6A2-F1
#
_cell.length_a   1.000
_cell.length_b   1.000
_cell.length_c   1.000
_cell.angle_alpha   90.00
_cell.angle_beta   90.00
_cell.angle_gamma   90.00
#
_symmetry.space_group_name_H-M   'P 1'
#
loop_
_entity.id
_entity.type
_entity.pdbx_description
1 polymer ?
#
loop_
_entity_poly.entity_id
_entity_poly.type
_entity_poly.pdbx_seq_one_letter_code
_entity_poly.pdbx_strand_id
1 'polypeptide(L)'
;MFKTPAMNSFSQMFMTLFLMVLLVISITTGHAEIDVQTGLECVDRDDKCPLMATMGECKTNRSYTNEHCRKSCDRCRVMRVNSSEEMQRIMQQKKEELMKQRRERKEAQRILEKGFEL
;
A
#
# COMPACT_ATOMS: atom_id res chain seq x y z
N MET A 1 -10.29 -12.36 -44.98
CA MET A 1 -11.10 -13.50 -44.50
C MET A 1 -10.27 -14.28 -43.49
N PHE A 2 -10.46 -14.01 -42.19
CA PHE A 2 -9.83 -14.82 -41.14
C PHE A 2 -10.64 -16.11 -40.99
N LYS A 3 -10.09 -17.21 -41.50
CA LYS A 3 -10.66 -18.54 -41.35
C LYS A 3 -10.32 -19.02 -39.94
N THR A 4 -11.25 -18.90 -39.00
CA THR A 4 -11.08 -19.49 -37.67
C THR A 4 -11.09 -21.01 -37.81
N PRO A 5 -10.14 -21.73 -37.20
CA PRO A 5 -10.19 -23.19 -37.18
C PRO A 5 -11.41 -23.62 -36.34
N ALA A 6 -12.17 -24.60 -36.84
CA ALA A 6 -13.22 -25.26 -36.08
C ALA A 6 -12.58 -25.98 -34.88
N MET A 7 -12.63 -25.35 -33.72
CA MET A 7 -12.12 -25.93 -32.48
C MET A 7 -13.08 -27.04 -32.05
N ASN A 8 -12.54 -28.21 -31.70
CA ASN A 8 -13.33 -29.32 -31.19
C ASN A 8 -14.14 -28.86 -29.96
N SER A 9 -15.43 -29.19 -29.93
CA SER A 9 -16.39 -28.77 -28.88
C SER A 9 -15.88 -29.02 -27.45
N PHE A 10 -15.11 -30.10 -27.25
CA PHE A 10 -14.45 -30.41 -25.99
C PHE A 10 -13.43 -29.34 -25.57
N SER A 11 -12.59 -28.88 -26.50
CA SER A 11 -11.58 -27.84 -26.24
C SER A 11 -12.21 -26.47 -25.97
N GLN A 12 -13.36 -26.18 -26.58
CA GLN A 12 -14.12 -24.96 -26.32
C GLN A 12 -14.67 -24.94 -24.89
N MET A 13 -15.12 -26.09 -24.39
CA MET A 13 -15.65 -26.23 -23.03
C MET A 13 -14.58 -25.97 -21.95
N PHE A 14 -13.34 -26.42 -22.14
CA PHE A 14 -12.25 -26.10 -21.19
C PHE A 14 -11.88 -24.62 -21.22
N MET A 15 -11.88 -24.01 -22.41
CA MET A 15 -11.58 -22.58 -22.55
C MET A 15 -12.66 -21.72 -21.89
N THR A 16 -13.94 -22.07 -22.05
CA THR A 16 -15.02 -21.35 -21.36
C THR A 16 -14.99 -21.57 -19.86
N LEU A 17 -14.72 -22.79 -19.37
CA LEU A 17 -14.54 -23.03 -17.94
C LEU A 17 -13.37 -22.21 -17.36
N PHE A 18 -12.22 -22.20 -18.05
CA PHE A 18 -11.04 -21.47 -17.62
C PHE A 18 -11.30 -19.96 -17.55
N LEU A 19 -11.97 -19.39 -18.55
CA LEU A 19 -12.37 -17.98 -18.55
C LEU A 19 -13.36 -17.66 -17.41
N MET A 20 -14.34 -18.52 -17.15
CA MET A 20 -15.28 -18.33 -16.04
C MET A 20 -14.57 -18.40 -14.69
N VAL A 21 -13.61 -19.31 -14.54
CA VAL A 21 -12.79 -19.42 -13.32
C VAL A 21 -11.94 -18.16 -13.13
N LEU A 22 -11.30 -17.62 -14.18
CA LEU A 22 -10.52 -16.39 -14.08
C LEU A 22 -11.39 -15.15 -13.76
N LEU A 23 -12.59 -15.07 -14.32
CA LEU A 23 -13.55 -14.01 -14.00
C LEU A 23 -13.98 -14.10 -12.54
N VAL A 24 -14.33 -15.29 -12.05
CA VAL A 24 -14.71 -15.51 -10.64
C VAL A 24 -13.55 -15.20 -9.71
N ILE A 25 -12.32 -15.62 -10.02
CA ILE A 25 -11.13 -15.30 -9.22
C ILE A 25 -10.95 -13.78 -9.13
N SER A 26 -11.01 -13.07 -10.27
CA SER A 26 -10.83 -11.61 -10.31
C SER A 26 -11.92 -10.85 -9.54
N ILE A 27 -13.15 -11.38 -9.50
CA ILE A 27 -14.29 -10.78 -8.79
C ILE A 27 -14.24 -11.10 -7.29
N THR A 28 -13.68 -12.25 -6.89
CA THR A 28 -13.74 -12.74 -5.50
C THR A 28 -12.45 -12.54 -4.71
N THR A 29 -11.30 -12.30 -5.36
CA THR A 29 -10.06 -11.99 -4.65
C THR A 29 -10.12 -10.57 -4.09
N GLY A 30 -10.65 -10.46 -2.87
CA GLY A 30 -10.43 -9.29 -2.01
C GLY A 30 -8.94 -9.19 -1.72
N HIS A 31 -8.34 -8.07 -2.11
CA HIS A 31 -6.94 -7.81 -1.77
C HIS A 31 -6.89 -7.42 -0.29
N ALA A 32 -6.23 -8.24 0.53
CA ALA A 32 -5.95 -7.90 1.92
C ALA A 32 -5.03 -6.66 1.93
N GLU A 33 -5.52 -5.54 2.44
CA GLU A 33 -4.72 -4.32 2.58
C GLU A 33 -3.94 -4.39 3.89
N ILE A 34 -2.61 -4.49 3.82
CA ILE A 34 -1.76 -4.46 5.02
C ILE A 34 -1.32 -3.03 5.30
N ASP A 35 -1.50 -2.58 6.54
CA ASP A 35 -1.02 -1.29 7.01
C ASP A 35 0.49 -1.36 7.30
N VAL A 36 1.28 -0.54 6.61
CA VAL A 36 2.76 -0.56 6.68
C VAL A 36 3.29 -0.14 8.06
N GLN A 37 2.51 0.58 8.86
CA GLN A 37 2.96 0.99 10.18
C GLN A 37 2.74 -0.08 11.25
N THR A 38 1.66 -0.84 11.13
CA THR A 38 1.28 -1.84 12.13
C THR A 38 1.60 -3.27 11.69
N GLY A 39 1.83 -3.51 10.40
CA GLY A 39 2.00 -4.85 9.83
C GLY A 39 0.73 -5.70 9.88
N LEU A 40 -0.41 -5.10 10.25
CA LEU A 40 -1.70 -5.75 10.40
C LEU A 40 -2.62 -5.39 9.23
N GLU A 41 -3.61 -6.24 8.99
CA GLU A 41 -4.65 -5.97 8.01
C GLU A 41 -5.44 -4.70 8.37
N CYS A 42 -5.66 -3.86 7.38
CA CYS A 42 -6.42 -2.63 7.51
C CYS A 42 -7.87 -2.86 7.16
N VAL A 43 -8.66 -3.07 8.20
CA VAL A 43 -10.09 -3.33 8.13
C VAL A 43 -10.82 -2.40 9.08
N ASP A 44 -12.10 -2.19 8.79
CA ASP A 44 -13.03 -1.70 9.79
C ASP A 44 -13.47 -2.88 10.67
N ARG A 45 -13.53 -2.63 11.98
CA ARG A 45 -13.92 -3.59 13.01
C ARG A 45 -15.35 -3.39 13.51
N ASP A 46 -15.99 -2.30 13.09
CA ASP A 46 -17.37 -1.99 13.39
C ASP A 46 -18.12 -1.74 12.08
N ASP A 47 -19.26 -2.40 11.91
CA ASP A 47 -20.10 -2.29 10.71
C ASP A 47 -20.66 -0.88 10.50
N LYS A 48 -20.70 -0.06 11.55
CA LYS A 48 -21.15 1.34 11.48
C LYS A 48 -20.09 2.29 10.95
N CYS A 49 -18.85 1.85 10.77
CA CYS A 49 -17.75 2.71 10.35
C CYS A 49 -18.02 3.52 9.06
N PRO A 50 -18.65 2.98 8.00
CA PRO A 50 -18.99 3.77 6.81
C PRO A 50 -19.98 4.91 7.12
N LEU A 51 -20.98 4.64 7.96
CA LEU A 51 -21.94 5.65 8.40
C LEU A 51 -21.25 6.69 9.30
N MET A 52 -20.44 6.26 10.25
CA MET A 52 -19.71 7.16 11.15
C MET A 52 -18.73 8.06 10.38
N ALA A 53 -18.05 7.53 9.36
CA ALA A 53 -17.18 8.31 8.50
C ALA A 53 -17.95 9.38 7.71
N THR A 54 -19.11 9.04 7.15
CA THR A 54 -19.97 10.02 6.45
C THR A 54 -20.57 11.07 7.39
N MET A 55 -20.83 10.70 8.65
CA MET A 55 -21.27 11.63 9.71
C MET A 55 -20.13 12.49 10.28
N GLY A 56 -18.88 12.30 9.86
CA GLY A 56 -17.74 13.11 10.27
C GLY A 56 -17.03 12.66 11.55
N GLU A 57 -17.34 11.45 12.04
CA GLU A 57 -16.79 10.91 13.30
C GLU A 57 -15.28 10.69 13.26
N CYS A 58 -14.71 10.55 12.06
CA CYS A 58 -13.26 10.51 11.87
C CYS A 58 -12.54 11.74 12.44
N LYS A 59 -13.25 12.87 12.59
CA LYS A 59 -12.72 14.12 13.17
C LYS A 59 -13.22 14.36 14.60
N THR A 60 -14.50 14.12 14.88
CA THR A 60 -15.13 14.42 16.18
C THR A 60 -14.87 13.33 17.22
N ASN A 61 -14.83 12.05 16.83
CA ASN A 61 -14.55 10.93 17.71
C ASN A 61 -13.33 10.14 17.24
N ARG A 62 -12.17 10.82 17.24
CA ARG A 62 -10.89 10.26 16.79
C ARG A 62 -10.46 9.02 17.56
N SER A 63 -10.71 8.97 18.87
CA SER A 63 -10.26 7.86 19.71
C SER A 63 -10.90 6.54 19.27
N TYR A 64 -12.24 6.54 19.13
CA TYR A 64 -12.98 5.36 18.71
C TYR A 64 -12.66 4.97 17.26
N THR A 65 -12.74 5.95 16.35
CA THR A 65 -12.57 5.70 14.92
C THR A 65 -11.14 5.29 14.55
N ASN A 66 -10.13 5.68 15.32
CA ASN A 66 -8.75 5.21 15.14
C ASN A 66 -8.56 3.72 15.35
N GLU A 67 -9.29 3.15 16.28
CA GLU A 67 -9.15 1.73 16.63
C GLU A 67 -10.09 0.86 15.80
N HIS A 68 -11.30 1.35 15.52
CA HIS A 68 -12.37 0.56 14.94
C HIS A 68 -12.63 0.87 13.47
N CYS A 69 -12.37 2.09 13.01
CA CYS A 69 -12.82 2.57 11.68
C CYS A 69 -11.66 3.04 10.81
N ARG A 70 -10.53 2.33 10.87
CA ARG A 70 -9.30 2.75 10.19
C ARG A 70 -9.49 2.85 8.68
N LYS A 71 -10.25 1.94 8.08
CA LYS A 71 -10.45 1.89 6.64
C LYS A 71 -11.44 2.95 6.20
N SER A 72 -12.61 3.02 6.82
CA SER A 72 -13.62 4.04 6.51
C SER A 72 -13.14 5.48 6.75
N CYS A 73 -12.16 5.69 7.64
CA CYS A 73 -11.57 7.00 7.90
C CYS A 73 -10.29 7.29 7.10
N ASP A 74 -9.94 6.48 6.11
CA ASP A 74 -8.72 6.62 5.29
C ASP A 74 -7.42 6.69 6.13
N ARG A 75 -7.39 5.94 7.23
CA ARG A 75 -6.23 5.88 8.16
C ARG A 75 -5.31 4.69 7.88
N CYS A 76 -5.66 3.86 6.90
CA CYS A 76 -4.78 2.80 6.41
C CYS A 76 -3.57 3.39 5.70
N ARG A 77 -2.36 3.14 6.20
CA ARG A 77 -1.12 3.45 5.48
C ARG A 77 -0.74 2.29 4.59
N VAL A 78 -1.39 2.22 3.44
CA VAL A 78 -1.04 1.31 2.36
C VAL A 78 -0.04 2.02 1.46
N MET A 79 1.24 1.61 1.50
CA MET A 79 2.20 2.05 0.50
C MET A 79 1.98 1.21 -0.76
N ARG A 80 1.49 1.85 -1.82
CA ARG A 80 1.39 1.21 -3.14
C ARG A 80 2.78 1.28 -3.78
N VAL A 81 3.51 0.18 -3.70
CA VAL A 81 4.78 -0.02 -4.41
C VAL A 81 4.44 -0.79 -5.67
N ASN A 82 4.54 -0.14 -6.82
CA ASN A 82 4.08 -0.71 -8.08
C ASN A 82 5.14 -1.65 -8.70
N SER A 83 6.37 -1.62 -8.19
CA SER A 83 7.45 -2.54 -8.60
C SER A 83 8.57 -2.65 -7.57
N SER A 84 9.26 -3.80 -7.58
CA SER A 84 10.51 -4.01 -6.83
C SER A 84 11.60 -3.01 -7.26
N GLU A 85 11.62 -2.60 -8.53
CA GLU A 85 12.57 -1.60 -9.04
C GLU A 85 12.33 -0.22 -8.43
N GLU A 86 11.07 0.21 -8.33
CA GLU A 86 10.70 1.47 -7.71
C GLU A 86 11.07 1.49 -6.22
N MET A 87 10.81 0.39 -5.52
CA MET A 87 11.27 0.23 -4.13
C MET A 87 12.79 0.35 -4.01
N GLN A 88 13.55 -0.32 -4.88
CA GLN A 88 15.01 -0.27 -4.86
C GLN A 88 15.53 1.16 -5.10
N ARG A 89 14.92 1.91 -6.02
CA ARG A 89 15.27 3.32 -6.28
C ARG A 89 14.99 4.20 -5.06
N ILE A 90 13.81 4.07 -4.46
CA ILE A 90 13.43 4.84 -3.26
C ILE A 90 14.38 4.54 -2.09
N MET A 91 14.68 3.26 -1.85
CA MET A 91 15.59 2.84 -0.78
C MET A 91 17.02 3.35 -1.02
N GLN A 92 17.49 3.32 -2.27
CA GLN A 92 18.82 3.83 -2.63
C GLN A 92 18.90 5.35 -2.46
N GLN A 93 17.92 6.09 -2.93
CA GLN A 93 17.84 7.55 -2.76
C GLN A 93 17.82 7.93 -1.27
N LYS A 94 16.99 7.25 -0.46
CA LYS A 94 16.92 7.51 0.99
C LYS A 94 18.22 7.18 1.71
N LYS A 95 18.93 6.13 1.27
CA LYS A 95 20.26 5.79 1.79
C LYS A 95 21.28 6.88 1.46
N GLU A 96 21.27 7.41 0.24
CA GLU A 96 22.15 8.51 -0.18
C GLU A 96 21.84 9.80 0.58
N GLU A 97 20.55 10.15 0.73
CA GLU A 97 20.09 11.30 1.51
C GLU A 97 20.54 11.21 2.97
N LEU A 98 20.39 10.04 3.61
CA LEU A 98 20.87 9.79 4.96
C LEU A 98 22.39 9.93 5.08
N MET A 99 23.15 9.43 4.10
CA MET A 99 24.61 9.53 4.11
C MET A 99 25.07 10.97 3.91
N LYS A 100 24.38 11.76 3.08
CA LYS A 100 24.61 13.20 2.94
C LYS A 100 24.35 13.93 4.26
N GLN A 101 23.19 13.68 4.88
CA GLN A 101 22.85 14.28 6.17
C GLN A 101 23.88 13.92 7.26
N ARG A 102 24.38 12.68 7.26
CA ARG A 102 25.45 12.25 8.18
C ARG A 102 26.77 13.00 7.95
N ARG A 103 27.13 13.29 6.69
CA ARG A 103 28.33 14.07 6.37
C ARG A 103 28.17 15.52 6.84
N GLU A 104 27.04 16.14 6.55
CA GLU A 104 26.72 17.51 6.98
C GLU A 104 26.73 17.63 8.51
N ARG A 105 26.15 16.66 9.23
CA ARG A 105 26.22 16.62 10.71
C ARG A 105 27.65 16.52 11.23
N LYS A 106 28.49 15.68 10.62
CA LYS A 106 29.90 15.55 11.01
C LYS A 106 30.68 16.82 10.72
N GLU A 107 30.39 17.49 9.61
CA GLU A 107 31.03 18.76 9.25
C GLU A 107 30.61 19.88 10.20
N ALA A 108 29.31 20.01 10.49
CA ALA A 108 28.80 20.94 11.49
C ALA A 108 29.45 20.70 12.87
N GLN A 109 29.59 19.44 13.29
CA GLN A 109 30.26 19.10 14.54
C GLN A 109 31.74 19.52 14.55
N ARG A 110 32.49 19.28 13.46
CA ARG A 110 33.88 19.72 13.36
C ARG A 110 34.03 21.25 13.41
N ILE A 111 33.10 21.99 12.80
CA ILE A 111 33.11 23.46 12.84
C ILE A 111 32.88 23.94 14.28
N LEU A 112 31.93 23.32 15.00
CA LEU A 112 31.67 23.63 16.40
C LEU A 112 32.91 23.35 17.27
N GLU A 113 33.53 22.17 17.14
CA GLU A 113 34.74 21.80 17.89
C GLU A 113 35.89 22.79 17.65
N LYS A 114 36.15 23.15 16.39
CA LYS A 114 37.18 24.15 16.05
C LYS A 114 36.86 25.56 16.53
N GLY A 115 35.58 25.91 16.62
CA GLY A 115 35.13 27.20 17.14
C GLY A 115 35.39 27.39 18.64
N PHE A 116 35.63 26.30 19.39
CA PHE A 116 36.02 26.35 20.80
C PHE A 116 37.54 26.45 21.02
N GLU A 117 38.35 26.34 19.97
CA GLU A 117 39.83 26.42 20.03
C GLU A 117 40.37 27.82 19.66
N LEU A 118 39.49 28.81 19.44
CA LEU A 118 39.79 30.24 19.18
C LEU A 118 39.32 31.10 20.36
#